data_AF-A0A9R1UWH0-F1
#
_entry.id   AF-A0A9R1UWH0-F1
#
_cell.length_a   1.000
_cell.length_b   1.000
_cell.length_c   1.000
_cell.angle_alpha   90.00
_cell.angle_beta   90.00
_cell.angle_gamma   90.00
#
_symmetry.space_group_name_H-M   'P 1'
#
loop_
_entity.id
_entity.type
_entity.pdbx_description
1 polymer ?
#
loop_
_entity_poly.entity_id
_entity_poly.type
_entity_poly.pdbx_seq_one_letter_code
_entity_poly.pdbx_strand_id
1 'polypeptide(L)'
;MMKYDRLYVLSLNKEGVVKDFWTELHQIHLNSNKDSWGWHLCGEGEYSVASLRQALDVGALPIMPVIMKWNKYVPIKVNILIRRIVMDRLPTRVNLSRKGIDIPSIRCLMCDDQLKYNDHVFFQCEIAKQVWHWTLMWLGLPNFDFNNILEAQVGSKACMSDKIRRR
;
A
#
# COMPACT_ATOMS: atom_id res chain seq x y z
N MET A 1 -3.15 -9.02 24.69
CA MET A 1 -3.90 -8.44 23.55
C MET A 1 -3.92 -9.49 22.45
N MET A 2 -5.01 -10.26 22.34
CA MET A 2 -5.12 -11.25 21.28
C MET A 2 -5.39 -10.54 19.95
N LYS A 3 -4.41 -10.60 19.05
CA LYS A 3 -4.65 -10.39 17.63
C LYS A 3 -5.24 -11.68 17.12
N TYR A 4 -6.56 -11.71 16.93
CA TYR A 4 -7.12 -12.75 16.09
C TYR A 4 -6.64 -12.50 14.67
N ASP A 5 -5.91 -13.48 14.14
CA ASP A 5 -5.54 -13.44 12.73
C ASP A 5 -6.80 -13.38 11.85
N ARG A 6 -6.62 -12.89 10.63
CA ARG A 6 -7.71 -12.75 9.65
C ARG A 6 -8.54 -14.03 9.60
N LEU A 7 -9.86 -13.88 9.46
CA LEU A 7 -10.89 -14.94 9.56
C LEU A 7 -10.56 -16.27 8.82
N TYR A 8 -9.70 -16.26 7.79
CA TYR A 8 -9.25 -17.48 7.11
C TYR A 8 -8.30 -18.35 7.92
N VAL A 9 -7.52 -17.81 8.87
CA VAL A 9 -6.59 -18.59 9.72
C VAL A 9 -7.34 -19.47 10.72
N LEU A 10 -8.54 -19.05 11.13
CA LEU A 10 -9.46 -19.85 11.95
C LEU A 10 -9.83 -21.19 11.29
N SER A 11 -9.75 -21.28 9.95
CA SER A 11 -10.01 -22.52 9.22
C SER A 11 -8.85 -23.52 9.27
N LEU A 12 -7.62 -23.04 9.51
CA LEU A 12 -6.38 -23.83 9.47
C LEU A 12 -5.96 -24.39 10.83
N ASN A 13 -6.35 -23.75 11.93
CA ASN A 13 -6.02 -24.19 13.30
C ASN A 13 -7.24 -24.20 14.23
N LYS A 14 -8.28 -24.95 13.84
CA LYS A 14 -9.54 -25.02 14.59
C LYS A 14 -9.34 -25.52 16.03
N GLU A 15 -8.49 -26.52 16.23
CA GLU A 15 -8.30 -27.14 17.54
C GLU A 15 -7.54 -26.24 18.54
N GLY A 16 -6.54 -25.49 18.06
CA GLY A 16 -5.80 -24.53 18.90
C GLY A 16 -6.71 -23.39 19.36
N VAL A 17 -7.47 -22.80 18.43
CA VAL A 17 -8.40 -21.71 18.73
C VAL A 17 -9.50 -22.14 19.71
N VAL A 18 -10.03 -23.36 19.55
CA VAL A 18 -11.05 -23.90 20.47
C VAL A 18 -10.47 -24.14 21.86
N LYS A 19 -9.22 -24.60 21.98
CA LYS A 19 -8.55 -24.75 23.28
C LYS A 19 -8.33 -23.41 23.95
N ASP A 20 -7.83 -22.41 23.23
CA ASP A 20 -7.58 -21.08 23.77
C ASP A 20 -8.90 -20.46 24.26
N PHE A 21 -9.96 -20.55 23.46
CA PHE A 21 -11.30 -20.11 23.84
C PHE A 21 -11.82 -20.83 25.10
N TRP A 22 -11.62 -22.14 25.20
CA TRP A 22 -12.00 -22.94 26.38
C TRP A 22 -11.24 -22.51 27.64
N THR A 23 -9.96 -22.15 27.53
CA THR A 23 -9.17 -21.70 28.68
C THR A 23 -9.61 -20.32 29.18
N GLU A 24 -10.09 -19.45 28.30
CA GLU A 24 -10.60 -18.14 28.69
C GLU A 24 -11.98 -18.20 29.34
N LEU A 25 -12.86 -19.09 28.85
CA LEU A 25 -14.18 -19.31 29.47
C LEU A 25 -14.08 -19.73 30.94
N HIS A 26 -13.04 -20.47 31.33
CA HIS A 26 -12.84 -20.88 32.73
C HIS A 26 -12.57 -19.71 33.68
N GLN A 27 -12.14 -18.55 33.18
CA GLN A 27 -11.88 -17.37 34.01
C GLN A 27 -13.10 -16.43 34.10
N ILE A 28 -14.19 -16.74 33.40
CA ILE A 28 -15.38 -15.89 33.36
C ILE A 28 -16.36 -16.33 34.43
N HIS A 29 -16.56 -15.48 35.44
CA HIS A 29 -17.64 -15.65 36.41
C HIS A 29 -18.95 -15.07 35.83
N LEU A 30 -19.85 -15.97 35.43
CA LEU A 30 -21.19 -15.61 34.98
C LEU A 30 -22.00 -15.03 36.15
N ASN A 31 -22.73 -13.95 35.87
CA ASN A 31 -23.69 -13.37 36.80
C ASN A 31 -25.08 -13.38 36.15
N SER A 32 -26.13 -13.12 36.93
CA SER A 32 -27.51 -13.07 36.41
C SER A 32 -27.86 -11.72 35.77
N ASN A 33 -26.89 -10.83 35.55
CA ASN A 33 -27.14 -9.54 34.91
C ASN A 33 -27.40 -9.75 33.42
N LYS A 34 -28.06 -8.78 32.80
CA LYS A 34 -28.28 -8.78 31.37
C LYS A 34 -26.95 -8.56 30.64
N ASP A 35 -26.69 -9.36 29.62
CA ASP A 35 -25.50 -9.24 28.79
C ASP A 35 -25.39 -7.84 28.15
N SER A 36 -24.17 -7.33 28.11
CA SER A 36 -23.82 -6.08 27.43
C SER A 36 -22.61 -6.27 26.53
N TRP A 37 -22.55 -5.47 25.45
CA TRP A 37 -21.40 -5.46 24.56
C TRP A 37 -20.28 -4.63 25.19
N GLY A 38 -19.14 -5.27 25.48
CA GLY A 38 -17.93 -4.60 25.96
C GLY A 38 -17.01 -4.22 24.81
N TRP A 39 -16.54 -2.97 24.79
CA TRP A 39 -15.53 -2.51 23.85
C TRP A 39 -14.14 -2.46 24.52
N HIS A 40 -13.25 -3.37 24.13
CA HIS A 40 -11.93 -3.52 24.77
C HIS A 40 -10.77 -2.85 24.01
N LEU A 41 -11.03 -2.20 22.86
CA LEU A 41 -9.97 -1.57 22.06
C LEU A 41 -9.50 -0.23 22.66
N CYS A 42 -10.30 0.40 23.51
CA CYS A 42 -9.92 1.53 24.34
C CYS A 42 -10.49 1.28 25.73
N GLY A 43 -9.71 1.51 26.79
CA GLY A 43 -10.00 1.05 28.16
C GLY A 43 -11.29 1.57 28.83
N GLU A 44 -12.14 2.28 28.09
CA GLU A 44 -13.40 2.87 28.55
C GLU A 44 -14.62 1.94 28.40
N GLY A 45 -14.47 0.75 27.81
CA GLY A 45 -15.54 -0.26 27.75
C GLY A 45 -16.70 0.08 26.81
N GLU A 46 -16.81 1.32 26.34
CA GLU A 46 -17.84 1.80 25.41
C GLU A 46 -17.32 1.89 23.97
N TYR A 47 -18.17 1.48 23.03
CA TYR A 47 -17.87 1.59 21.60
C TYR A 47 -17.89 3.04 21.15
N SER A 48 -16.85 3.48 20.45
CA SER A 48 -16.87 4.73 19.71
C SER A 48 -16.16 4.59 18.37
N VAL A 49 -16.66 5.30 17.35
CA VAL A 49 -16.00 5.35 16.03
C VAL A 49 -14.58 5.92 16.17
N ALA A 50 -14.37 6.85 17.11
CA ALA A 50 -13.06 7.43 17.41
C ALA A 50 -12.06 6.38 17.91
N SER A 51 -12.44 5.55 18.89
CA SER A 51 -11.58 4.51 19.43
C SER A 51 -11.29 3.39 18.42
N LEU A 52 -12.29 2.99 17.63
CA LEU A 52 -12.07 2.06 16.52
C LEU A 52 -11.09 2.64 15.51
N ARG A 53 -11.26 3.91 15.14
CA ARG A 53 -10.40 4.58 14.16
C ARG A 53 -8.96 4.64 14.66
N GLN A 54 -8.75 4.99 15.92
CA GLN A 54 -7.43 5.04 16.54
C GLN A 54 -6.76 3.66 16.57
N ALA A 55 -7.48 2.61 16.96
CA ALA A 55 -6.96 1.25 16.97
C ALA A 55 -6.58 0.78 15.55
N LEU A 56 -7.39 1.12 14.54
CA LEU A 56 -7.10 0.85 13.13
C LEU A 56 -5.90 1.66 12.63
N ASP A 57 -5.77 2.92 13.00
CA ASP A 57 -4.65 3.76 12.57
C ASP A 57 -3.32 3.23 13.15
N VAL A 58 -3.30 2.75 14.40
CA VAL A 58 -2.13 2.10 15.02
C VAL A 58 -1.81 0.75 14.35
N GLY A 59 -2.83 -0.04 13.98
CA GLY A 59 -2.64 -1.40 13.48
C GLY A 59 -2.49 -1.54 11.96
N ALA A 60 -3.05 -0.61 11.17
CA ALA A 60 -3.25 -0.76 9.72
C ALA A 60 -2.46 0.24 8.88
N LEU A 61 -1.94 1.33 9.46
CA LEU A 61 -1.14 2.29 8.72
C LEU A 61 0.33 2.06 9.03
N PRO A 62 1.08 1.34 8.17
CA PRO A 62 2.50 1.64 8.10
C PRO A 62 2.58 3.13 7.82
N ILE A 63 3.11 3.88 8.78
CA ILE A 63 3.49 5.28 8.60
C ILE A 63 4.40 5.26 7.37
N MET A 64 3.86 5.56 6.19
CA MET A 64 4.68 5.71 5.01
C MET A 64 5.45 7.01 5.23
N PRO A 65 6.78 6.97 5.35
CA PRO A 65 7.57 8.17 5.62
C PRO A 65 7.53 9.17 4.44
N VAL A 66 6.98 8.75 3.29
CA VAL A 66 6.92 9.56 2.07
C VAL A 66 5.60 10.34 2.02
N ILE A 67 5.58 11.53 2.62
CA ILE A 67 4.51 12.51 2.40
C ILE A 67 4.65 13.04 0.97
N MET A 68 3.89 12.46 0.05
CA MET A 68 3.89 12.88 -1.35
C MET A 68 3.10 14.20 -1.50
N LYS A 69 3.80 15.29 -1.81
CA LYS A 69 3.18 16.57 -2.17
C LYS A 69 2.63 16.51 -3.61
N TRP A 70 1.41 16.99 -3.81
CA TRP A 70 0.82 17.13 -5.14
C TRP A 70 1.68 18.06 -6.01
N ASN A 71 1.97 17.63 -7.25
CA ASN A 71 2.60 18.48 -8.23
C ASN A 71 1.52 19.23 -9.03
N LYS A 72 1.45 20.55 -8.87
CA LYS A 72 0.47 21.42 -9.55
C LYS A 72 0.66 21.53 -11.08
N TYR A 73 1.81 21.09 -11.59
CA TYR A 73 2.17 21.17 -13.00
C TYR A 73 1.78 19.94 -13.81
N VAL A 74 1.25 18.90 -13.16
CA VAL A 74 0.75 17.69 -13.83
C VAL A 74 -0.75 17.52 -13.57
N PRO A 75 -1.50 16.90 -14.50
CA PRO A 75 -2.90 16.60 -14.27
C PRO A 75 -3.13 15.79 -13.00
N ILE A 76 -4.29 15.98 -12.35
CA ILE A 76 -4.66 15.29 -11.10
C ILE A 76 -4.53 13.77 -11.21
N LYS A 77 -4.87 13.20 -12.37
CA LYS A 77 -4.77 11.76 -12.66
C LYS A 77 -3.32 11.25 -12.54
N VAL A 78 -2.33 12.05 -12.97
CA VAL A 78 -0.91 11.71 -12.87
C VAL A 78 -0.46 11.67 -11.42
N ASN A 79 -0.85 12.66 -10.62
CA ASN A 79 -0.56 12.66 -9.18
C ASN A 79 -1.19 11.45 -8.46
N ILE A 80 -2.44 11.08 -8.79
CA ILE A 80 -3.08 9.88 -8.24
C ILE A 80 -2.31 8.61 -8.63
N LEU A 81 -1.88 8.51 -9.90
CA LEU A 81 -1.09 7.39 -10.39
C LEU A 81 0.23 7.26 -9.62
N ILE A 82 0.99 8.35 -9.50
CA ILE A 82 2.25 8.39 -8.74
C ILE A 82 2.01 7.94 -7.30
N ARG A 83 0.96 8.46 -6.64
CA ARG A 83 0.62 8.04 -5.27
C ARG A 83 0.36 6.54 -5.17
N ARG A 84 -0.36 5.96 -6.14
CA ARG A 84 -0.62 4.52 -6.19
C ARG A 84 0.66 3.70 -6.39
N ILE A 85 1.59 4.19 -7.21
CA ILE A 85 2.89 3.54 -7.42
C ILE A 85 3.70 3.52 -6.11
N VAL A 86 3.83 4.67 -5.44
CA VAL A 86 4.58 4.80 -4.17
C VAL A 86 4.00 3.91 -3.07
N MET A 87 2.67 3.73 -3.02
CA MET A 87 2.01 2.86 -2.05
C MET A 87 2.06 1.36 -2.42
N ASP A 88 2.72 1.00 -3.51
CA ASP A 88 2.69 -0.34 -4.10
C ASP A 88 1.27 -0.89 -4.35
N ARG A 89 0.35 -0.04 -4.81
CA ARG A 89 -1.09 -0.35 -4.98
C ARG A 89 -1.54 -0.49 -6.42
N LEU A 90 -0.63 -0.54 -7.37
CA LEU A 90 -1.00 -0.84 -8.75
C LEU A 90 -1.28 -2.33 -8.94
N PRO A 91 -2.20 -2.69 -9.85
CA PRO A 91 -2.52 -4.08 -10.17
C PRO A 91 -1.43 -4.71 -11.06
N THR A 92 -0.16 -4.61 -10.65
CA THR A 92 0.94 -5.34 -11.29
C THR A 92 0.80 -6.83 -11.01
N ARG A 93 1.38 -7.68 -11.86
CA ARG A 93 1.35 -9.13 -11.69
C ARG A 93 1.86 -9.57 -10.32
N VAL A 94 2.94 -8.95 -9.84
CA VAL A 94 3.47 -9.17 -8.48
C VAL A 94 2.44 -8.82 -7.41
N ASN A 95 1.75 -7.68 -7.53
CA ASN A 95 0.76 -7.25 -6.54
C ASN A 95 -0.54 -8.05 -6.59
N LEU A 96 -0.93 -8.53 -7.76
CA LEU A 96 -2.05 -9.44 -7.91
C LEU A 96 -1.72 -10.83 -7.33
N SER A 97 -0.52 -11.35 -7.59
CA SER A 97 -0.04 -12.62 -7.02
C SER A 97 0.05 -12.56 -5.49
N ARG A 98 0.57 -11.46 -4.94
CA ARG A 98 0.57 -11.17 -3.48
C ARG A 98 -0.83 -11.14 -2.86
N LYS A 99 -1.88 -10.90 -3.65
CA LYS A 99 -3.27 -10.92 -3.21
C LYS A 99 -3.93 -12.30 -3.37
N GLY A 100 -3.18 -13.32 -3.77
CA GLY A 100 -3.68 -14.68 -3.98
C GLY A 100 -4.48 -14.85 -5.27
N ILE A 101 -4.38 -13.91 -6.22
CA ILE A 101 -4.93 -14.09 -7.56
C ILE A 101 -3.96 -14.98 -8.33
N ASP A 102 -4.48 -16.05 -8.94
CA ASP A 102 -3.70 -16.94 -9.77
C ASP A 102 -3.30 -16.25 -11.08
N ILE A 103 -2.01 -16.25 -11.37
CA ILE A 103 -1.42 -15.58 -12.54
C ILE A 103 -0.37 -16.51 -13.13
N PRO A 104 -0.39 -16.77 -14.44
CA PRO A 104 0.53 -17.72 -15.08
C PRO A 104 2.02 -17.39 -14.90
N SER A 105 2.34 -16.11 -14.72
CA SER A 105 3.71 -15.62 -14.54
C SER A 105 3.72 -14.24 -13.91
N ILE A 106 4.70 -14.00 -13.05
CA ILE A 106 4.97 -12.68 -12.45
C ILE A 106 5.97 -11.84 -13.26
N ARG A 107 6.42 -12.35 -14.41
CA ARG A 107 7.37 -11.67 -15.29
C ARG A 107 6.78 -10.41 -15.91
N CYS A 108 7.68 -9.48 -16.23
CA CYS A 108 7.33 -8.27 -16.95
C CYS A 108 6.78 -8.61 -18.34
N LEU A 109 5.58 -8.11 -18.67
CA LEU A 109 4.97 -8.31 -19.99
C LEU A 109 5.74 -7.66 -21.14
N MET A 110 6.52 -6.63 -20.82
CA MET A 110 7.19 -5.79 -21.81
C MET A 110 8.56 -6.37 -22.20
N CYS A 111 9.32 -6.91 -21.25
CA CYS A 111 10.70 -7.37 -21.48
C CYS A 111 10.98 -8.80 -21.01
N ASP A 112 9.95 -9.54 -20.55
CA ASP A 112 10.02 -10.92 -20.03
C ASP A 112 11.07 -11.18 -18.92
N ASP A 113 11.46 -10.12 -18.19
CA ASP A 113 12.41 -10.21 -17.08
C ASP A 113 11.74 -10.76 -15.81
N GLN A 114 12.52 -11.46 -14.96
CA GLN A 114 12.03 -12.51 -14.07
C GLN A 114 11.20 -12.04 -12.87
N LEU A 115 11.38 -10.82 -12.35
CA LEU A 115 10.75 -10.47 -11.07
C LEU A 115 10.89 -9.01 -10.70
N LYS A 116 9.90 -8.15 -11.00
CA LYS A 116 10.02 -6.75 -10.57
C LYS A 116 8.72 -6.05 -10.20
N TYR A 117 8.86 -5.26 -9.13
CA TYR A 117 7.88 -4.36 -8.53
C TYR A 117 7.53 -3.19 -9.45
N ASN A 118 6.67 -2.27 -8.99
CA ASN A 118 6.23 -1.15 -9.82
C ASN A 118 7.41 -0.34 -10.41
N ASP A 119 8.52 -0.18 -9.68
CA ASP A 119 9.67 0.59 -10.18
C ASP A 119 10.22 0.07 -11.50
N HIS A 120 10.18 -1.24 -11.76
CA HIS A 120 10.64 -1.74 -13.05
C HIS A 120 9.69 -1.44 -14.19
N VAL A 121 8.40 -1.71 -13.99
CA VAL A 121 7.38 -1.51 -15.02
C VAL A 121 7.39 -0.05 -15.49
N PHE A 122 7.69 0.88 -14.58
CA PHE A 122 7.70 2.31 -14.89
C PHE A 122 9.08 2.90 -15.19
N PHE A 123 10.18 2.37 -14.65
CA PHE A 123 11.49 3.06 -14.71
C PHE A 123 12.66 2.17 -15.12
N GLN A 124 12.71 0.90 -14.70
CA GLN A 124 13.86 0.03 -14.98
C GLN A 124 13.69 -0.86 -16.22
N CYS A 125 12.47 -1.01 -16.73
CA CYS A 125 12.21 -1.79 -17.93
C CYS A 125 12.76 -1.06 -19.16
N GLU A 126 13.48 -1.78 -20.03
CA GLU A 126 14.10 -1.21 -21.22
C GLU A 126 13.09 -0.47 -22.11
N ILE A 127 11.89 -1.05 -22.29
CA ILE A 127 10.81 -0.39 -23.04
C ILE A 127 10.32 0.86 -22.30
N ALA A 128 10.20 0.82 -20.96
CA ALA A 128 9.80 1.99 -20.19
C ALA A 128 10.84 3.12 -20.27
N LYS A 129 12.14 2.79 -20.23
CA LYS A 129 13.23 3.76 -20.41
C LYS A 129 13.14 4.46 -21.77
N GLN A 130 12.87 3.72 -22.84
CA GLN A 130 12.69 4.28 -24.18
C GLN A 130 11.47 5.21 -24.26
N VAL A 131 10.35 4.82 -23.65
CA VAL A 131 9.15 5.68 -23.58
C VAL A 131 9.44 6.98 -22.82
N TRP A 132 10.15 6.91 -21.69
CA TRP A 132 10.57 8.10 -20.96
C TRP A 132 11.51 8.96 -21.78
N HIS A 133 12.48 8.36 -22.46
CA HIS A 133 13.40 9.06 -23.33
C HIS A 133 12.66 9.87 -24.40
N TRP A 134 11.74 9.25 -25.15
CA TRP A 134 10.94 9.95 -26.16
C TRP A 134 10.03 11.02 -25.56
N THR A 135 9.44 10.76 -24.39
CA THR A 135 8.59 11.73 -23.69
C THR A 135 9.40 12.94 -23.24
N LEU A 136 10.58 12.74 -22.66
CA LEU A 136 11.48 13.81 -22.23
C LEU A 136 12.00 14.61 -23.43
N MET A 137 12.36 13.93 -24.52
CA MET A 137 12.73 14.58 -25.79
C MET A 137 11.61 15.45 -26.34
N TRP A 138 10.37 14.94 -26.40
CA TRP A 138 9.22 15.71 -26.88
C TRP A 138 8.94 16.93 -26.01
N LEU A 139 9.17 16.81 -24.70
CA LEU A 139 9.09 17.93 -23.79
C LEU A 139 10.30 18.88 -23.95
N GLY A 140 11.43 18.48 -24.53
CA GLY A 140 12.66 19.27 -24.53
C GLY A 140 13.34 19.29 -23.15
N LEU A 141 13.29 18.17 -22.44
CA LEU A 141 13.94 17.96 -21.15
C LEU A 141 15.16 17.07 -21.32
N PRO A 142 16.21 17.25 -20.48
CA PRO A 142 17.35 16.35 -20.50
C PRO A 142 16.92 14.93 -20.14
N ASN A 143 17.60 13.95 -20.73
CA ASN A 143 17.34 12.55 -20.43
C ASN A 143 17.73 12.27 -18.97
N PHE A 144 16.82 11.68 -18.20
CA PHE A 144 17.07 11.27 -16.84
C PHE A 144 16.86 9.76 -16.74
N ASP A 145 17.85 9.05 -16.22
CA ASP A 145 17.69 7.65 -15.86
C ASP A 145 17.13 7.61 -14.44
N PHE A 146 15.80 7.50 -14.34
CA PHE A 146 15.16 7.28 -13.06
C PHE A 146 15.23 5.78 -12.76
N ASN A 147 15.74 5.38 -11.59
CA ASN A 147 15.75 3.97 -11.20
C ASN A 147 14.61 3.61 -10.25
N ASN A 148 13.95 4.61 -9.66
CA ASN A 148 12.80 4.47 -8.78
C ASN A 148 11.90 5.72 -8.80
N ILE A 149 10.70 5.59 -8.25
CA ILE A 149 9.74 6.69 -8.23
C ILE A 149 10.15 7.90 -7.38
N LEU A 150 11.00 7.72 -6.37
CA LEU A 150 11.46 8.82 -5.51
C LEU A 150 12.37 9.77 -6.30
N GLU A 151 13.29 9.21 -7.09
CA GLU A 151 14.15 9.96 -8.01
C GLU A 151 13.32 10.71 -9.06
N ALA A 152 12.31 10.05 -9.63
CA ALA A 152 11.40 10.67 -10.59
C ALA A 152 10.64 11.88 -10.01
N GLN A 153 10.24 11.81 -8.74
CA GLN A 153 9.58 12.93 -8.07
C GLN A 153 10.50 14.12 -7.84
N VAL A 154 11.75 13.89 -7.42
CA VAL A 154 12.74 14.97 -7.20
C VAL A 154 13.10 15.64 -8.53
N GLY A 155 13.38 14.84 -9.56
CA GLY A 155 13.74 15.36 -10.90
C GLY A 155 12.62 16.16 -11.56
N SER A 156 11.34 15.74 -11.39
CA SER A 156 10.20 16.43 -12.01
C SER A 156 10.00 17.87 -11.50
N LYS A 157 10.30 18.13 -10.23
CA LYS A 157 10.10 19.46 -9.62
C LYS A 157 11.11 20.48 -10.15
N ALA A 158 12.40 20.12 -10.14
CA ALA A 158 13.47 21.00 -10.61
C ALA A 158 13.27 21.39 -12.08
N CYS A 159 12.89 20.41 -12.89
CA CYS A 159 12.76 20.54 -14.33
C CYS A 159 11.54 21.39 -14.75
N MET A 160 10.41 21.25 -14.04
CA MET A 160 9.19 22.02 -14.34
C MET A 160 9.27 23.46 -13.82
N SER A 161 9.99 23.72 -12.72
CA SER A 161 10.26 25.09 -12.29
C SER A 161 11.13 25.88 -13.27
N ASP A 162 12.13 25.23 -13.87
CA ASP A 162 13.06 25.89 -14.79
C ASP A 162 12.42 26.29 -16.12
N LYS A 163 11.46 25.50 -16.62
CA LYS A 163 10.71 25.83 -17.85
C LYS A 163 9.77 27.01 -17.71
N ILE A 164 9.17 27.21 -16.55
CA ILE A 164 8.27 28.35 -16.30
C ILE A 164 9.08 29.64 -16.23
N ARG A 165 10.32 29.59 -15.72
CA ARG A 165 11.22 30.76 -15.67
C ARG A 165 11.71 31.20 -17.06
N ARG A 166 11.60 30.34 -18.08
CA ARG A 166 12.03 30.61 -19.46
C ARG A 166 10.87 30.94 -20.42
N ARG A 167 9.64 31.04 -19.92
CA ARG A 167 8.48 31.59 -20.64
C ARG A 167 8.12 32.94 -20.07
#